data_AF-A0A5D2U6W7-F1
#
_entry.id   AF-A0A5D2U6W7-F1
#
_cell.length_a   1.000
_cell.length_b   1.000
_cell.length_c   1.000
_cell.angle_alpha   90.00
_cell.angle_beta   90.00
_cell.angle_gamma   90.00
#
_symmetry.space_group_name_H-M   'P 1'
#
loop_
_entity.id
_entity.type
_entity.pdbx_description
1 polymer ?
#
loop_
_entity_poly.entity_id
_entity_poly.type
_entity_poly.pdbx_seq_one_letter_code
_entity_poly.pdbx_strand_id
1 'polypeptide(L)' 'MDVSSLAIVRYVRRLLRRDWKMQIVNVYREGNCVTDTLTNYVCNLSIGHHRLMQPPNEALQVIHDDVSNIDVRRQVPM' A
#
# COMPACT_ATOMS: atom_id res chain seq x y z
N MET A 1 -15.41 -11.90 16.23
CA MET A 1 -14.73 -11.49 14.97
C MET A 1 -15.82 -11.24 13.95
N ASP A 2 -15.81 -10.09 13.28
CA ASP A 2 -16.78 -9.78 12.23
C ASP A 2 -16.71 -10.82 11.09
N VAL A 3 -17.87 -11.19 10.55
CA VAL A 3 -18.02 -12.21 9.48
C VAL A 3 -17.26 -11.76 8.22
N SER A 4 -17.20 -10.45 7.99
CA SER A 4 -16.45 -9.80 6.90
C SER A 4 -14.95 -10.08 6.99
N SER A 5 -14.36 -9.97 8.19
CA SER A 5 -12.93 -10.23 8.39
C SER A 5 -12.56 -11.70 8.13
N LEU A 6 -13.43 -12.64 8.51
CA LEU A 6 -13.19 -14.06 8.28
C LEU A 6 -13.18 -14.41 6.78
N ALA A 7 -14.08 -13.80 6.00
CA ALA A 7 -14.13 -13.98 4.55
C ALA A 7 -12.83 -13.53 3.88
N ILE A 8 -12.28 -12.38 4.29
CA ILE A 8 -11.00 -11.86 3.81
C ILE A 8 -9.85 -12.82 4.16
N VAL A 9 -9.77 -13.28 5.41
CA VAL A 9 -8.72 -14.22 5.84
C VAL A 9 -8.77 -15.51 5.03
N ARG A 10 -9.96 -16.06 4.76
CA ARG A 10 -10.12 -17.26 3.93
C ARG A 10 -9.71 -17.01 2.49
N TYR A 11 -9.97 -15.82 1.95
CA TYR A 11 -9.54 -15.44 0.61
C TYR A 11 -8.01 -15.33 0.51
N VAL A 12 -7.37 -14.60 1.43
CA VAL A 12 -5.90 -14.49 1.50
C VAL A 12 -5.25 -15.86 1.62
N ARG A 13 -5.76 -16.75 2.48
CA ARG A 13 -5.26 -18.13 2.60
C ARG A 13 -5.34 -18.92 1.29
N ARG A 14 -6.38 -18.71 0.48
CA ARG A 14 -6.48 -19.36 -0.85
C ARG A 14 -5.45 -18.80 -1.82
N LEU A 15 -5.20 -17.49 -1.79
CA LEU A 15 -4.16 -16.86 -2.59
C LEU A 15 -2.78 -17.43 -2.22
N LEU A 16 -2.44 -17.51 -0.93
CA LEU A 16 -1.15 -18.03 -0.46
C LEU A 16 -0.85 -19.48 -0.90
N ARG A 17 -1.87 -20.28 -1.21
CA ARG A 17 -1.71 -21.68 -1.66
C ARG A 17 -1.53 -21.84 -3.17
N ARG A 18 -1.57 -20.76 -3.94
CA ARG A 18 -1.32 -20.81 -5.38
C ARG A 18 0.15 -21.13 -5.68
N ASP A 19 0.41 -21.54 -6.91
CA ASP A 19 1.75 -21.92 -7.38
C ASP A 19 2.59 -20.68 -7.75
N TRP A 20 2.83 -19.83 -6.76
CA TRP A 20 3.65 -18.64 -6.86
C TRP A 20 4.66 -18.61 -5.70
N LYS A 21 5.88 -18.14 -5.98
CA LYS A 21 6.90 -17.96 -4.95
C LYS A 21 6.61 -16.67 -4.18
N MET A 22 6.02 -16.79 -3.00
CA MET A 22 5.61 -15.63 -2.19
C MET A 22 6.30 -15.63 -0.82
N GLN A 23 6.65 -14.42 -0.35
CA GLN A 23 7.11 -14.17 1.01
C GLN A 23 6.28 -13.02 1.60
N ILE A 24 5.80 -13.20 2.83
CA ILE A 24 5.19 -12.12 3.61
C ILE A 24 6.31 -11.49 4.42
N VAL A 25 6.55 -10.19 4.21
CA VAL A 25 7.54 -9.42 4.95
C VAL A 25 6.86 -8.22 5.59
N ASN A 26 7.43 -7.75 6.70
CA ASN A 26 7.04 -6.45 7.23
C ASN A 26 7.79 -5.36 6.47
N VAL A 27 7.05 -4.51 5.77
CA VAL A 27 7.62 -3.37 5.03
C VAL A 27 7.54 -2.15 5.93
N TYR A 28 8.71 -1.63 6.31
CA TYR A 28 8.81 -0.40 7.08
C TYR A 28 9.11 0.78 6.13
N ARG A 29 8.89 2.01 6.62
CA ARG A 29 9.35 3.27 5.97
C ARG A 29 8.72 3.55 4.59
N GLU A 30 9.52 3.86 3.57
CA GLU A 30 9.02 4.46 2.32
C GLU A 30 8.01 3.54 1.63
N GLY A 31 8.25 2.22 1.59
CA GLY A 31 7.31 1.29 0.97
C GLY A 31 5.92 1.29 1.62
N ASN A 32 5.88 1.44 2.95
CA ASN A 32 4.62 1.59 3.68
C ASN A 32 4.00 2.98 3.45
N CYS A 33 4.83 4.02 3.36
CA CYS A 33 4.40 5.39 3.06
C CYS A 33 3.75 5.50 1.69
N VAL A 34 4.38 4.95 0.64
CA VAL A 34 3.83 4.88 -0.72
C VAL A 34 2.47 4.16 -0.71
N THR A 35 2.37 3.04 0.00
CA THR A 35 1.12 2.27 0.08
C THR A 35 -0.01 3.09 0.71
N ASP A 36 0.25 3.78 1.81
CA ASP A 36 -0.74 4.64 2.46
C ASP A 36 -1.15 5.82 1.58
N THR A 37 -0.18 6.47 0.95
CA THR A 37 -0.42 7.58 0.01
C THR A 37 -1.32 7.14 -1.15
N LEU A 38 -1.01 6.01 -1.78
CA LEU A 38 -1.82 5.47 -2.87
C LEU A 38 -3.22 5.06 -2.39
N THR A 39 -3.32 4.49 -1.19
CA THR A 39 -4.61 4.11 -0.61
C THR A 39 -5.49 5.34 -0.38
N ASN A 40 -4.93 6.40 0.20
CA ASN A 40 -5.63 7.67 0.41
C ASN A 40 -6.02 8.33 -0.91
N TYR A 41 -5.16 8.26 -1.93
CA TYR A 41 -5.48 8.75 -3.26
C TYR A 41 -6.69 8.01 -3.86
N VAL A 42 -6.70 6.68 -3.79
CA VAL A 42 -7.77 5.84 -4.34
C VAL A 42 -9.10 6.03 -3.61
N CYS A 43 -9.11 6.37 -2.31
CA CYS A 43 -10.34 6.67 -1.58
C CYS A 43 -11.16 7.82 -2.17
N ASN A 44 -10.52 8.72 -2.94
CA ASN A 44 -11.19 9.84 -3.60
C ASN A 44 -11.65 9.53 -5.02
N LEU A 45 -11.36 8.32 -5.53
CA LEU A 45 -11.74 7.91 -6.88
C LEU A 45 -13.07 7.15 -6.87
N SER A 46 -13.78 7.21 -7.99
CA SER A 46 -14.93 6.33 -8.22
C SER A 46 -14.50 4.87 -8.28
N ILE A 47 -15.39 3.95 -7.94
CA ILE A 47 -15.13 2.51 -8.10
C ILE A 47 -14.89 2.21 -9.58
N GLY A 48 -13.74 1.62 -9.91
CA GLY A 48 -13.38 1.30 -11.28
C GLY A 48 -11.90 0.96 -11.44
N HIS A 49 -11.50 0.72 -12.70
CA HIS A 49 -10.10 0.59 -13.05
C HIS A 49 -9.55 1.94 -13.48
N HIS A 50 -8.55 2.44 -12.76
CA HIS A 50 -7.88 3.71 -13.04
C HIS A 50 -6.44 3.42 -13.46
N ARG A 51 -6.09 3.81 -14.69
CA ARG A 51 -4.73 3.72 -15.18
C ARG A 51 -4.09 5.09 -15.11
N LEU A 52 -3.06 5.20 -14.28
CA LEU A 52 -2.27 6.42 -14.15
C LEU A 52 -1.11 6.39 -15.14
N MET A 53 -0.95 7.45 -15.93
CA MET A 53 0.19 7.62 -16.84
C MET A 53 1.41 8.22 -16.14
N GLN A 54 1.20 8.82 -14.97
CA GLN A 54 2.22 9.41 -14.10
C GLN A 54 1.88 9.08 -12.64
N PRO A 55 2.86 9.05 -11.72
CA PRO A 55 2.58 8.88 -10.29
C PRO A 55 1.67 10.00 -9.78
N PRO A 56 0.78 9.75 -8.79
CA PRO A 56 0.09 10.82 -8.09
C PRO A 56 1.08 11.80 -7.46
N ASN A 57 0.74 13.09 -7.43
CA ASN A 57 1.61 14.13 -6.87
C ASN A 57 1.98 13.84 -5.41
N GLU A 58 1.05 13.24 -4.67
CA GLU A 58 1.22 12.83 -3.29
C GLU A 58 2.32 11.77 -3.12
N ALA A 59 2.53 10.93 -4.15
CA ALA A 59 3.58 9.91 -4.16
C ALA A 59 4.92 10.46 -4.68
N LEU A 60 4.93 11.56 -5.44
CA LEU A 60 6.15 12.18 -5.96
C LEU A 60 7.07 12.67 -4.83
N GLN A 61 6.51 13.19 -3.75
CA GLN A 61 7.29 13.60 -2.58
C GLN A 61 8.04 12.42 -1.96
N VAL A 62 7.38 11.27 -1.80
CA VAL A 62 8.00 10.06 -1.24
C VAL A 62 9.13 9.55 -2.14
N ILE A 63 8.93 9.58 -3.46
CA ILE A 63 9.97 9.20 -4.44
C ILE A 63 11.15 10.18 -4.38
N HIS A 64 10.87 11.48 -4.30
CA HIS A 64 11.90 12.50 -4.21
C HIS A 64 12.76 12.34 -2.94
N ASP A 65 12.11 12.10 -1.79
CA ASP A 65 12.79 11.94 -0.51
C ASP A 65 13.68 10.68 -0.52
N ASP A 66 13.21 9.57 -1.11
CA ASP A 66 13.99 8.34 -1.30
C ASP A 66 15.23 8.58 -2.17
N VAL A 67 15.08 9.20 -3.35
CA VAL A 67 16.20 9.53 -4.26
C VAL A 67 17.21 10.47 -3.60
N SER A 68 16.73 11.34 -2.71
CA SER A 68 17.56 12.33 -2.00
C SER A 68 18.19 11.76 -0.72
N ASN A 69 17.97 10.48 -0.38
CA ASN A 69 18.34 9.84 0.89
C ASN A 69 17.86 10.63 2.13
N ILE A 70 16.67 11.23 2.05
CA ILE A 70 16.06 11.97 3.16
C ILE A 70 15.23 10.98 3.99
N ASP A 71 15.74 10.62 5.17
CA ASP A 71 14.98 9.81 6.14
C ASP A 71 14.02 10.71 6.95
N VAL A 72 12.78 10.82 6.47
CA VAL A 72 11.72 11.52 7.20
C VAL A 72 11.10 10.56 8.22
N ARG A 73 11.36 10.80 9.51
CA ARG A 73 10.67 10.07 10.59
C ARG A 73 9.17 10.36 10.54
N ARG A 74 8.39 9.33 10.23
CA ARG A 74 6.93 9.40 10.23
C ARG A 74 6.41 9.63 11.65
N GLN A 75 5.77 10.77 11.90
CA GLN A 75 4.93 10.94 13.09
C GLN A 75 3.59 10.29 12.78
N VAL A 76 3.38 9.06 13.27
CA VAL A 76 2.05 8.46 13.27
C VAL A 76 1.32 9.05 14.48
N PRO A 77 0.28 9.88 14.32
CA PRO A 77 -0.50 10.31 15.47
C PRO A 77 -1.10 9.07 16.15
N MET A 78 -0.91 8.97 17.47
CA MET A 78 -1.59 7.97 18.31
C MET A 78 -3.10 8.19 18.30
#